data_AF-A0A848IXN4-F1
#
_entry.id   AF-A0A848IXN4-F1
#
_cell.length_a   1.000
_cell.length_b   1.000
_cell.length_c   1.000
_cell.angle_alpha   90.00
_cell.angle_beta   90.00
_cell.angle_gamma   90.00
#
_symmetry.space_group_name_H-M   'P 1'
#
loop_
_entity.id
_entity.type
_entity.pdbx_description
1 polymer ?
#
loop_
_entity_poly.entity_id
_entity_poly.type
_entity_poly.pdbx_seq_one_letter_code
_entity_poly.pdbx_strand_id
1 'polypeptide(L)'
;MEKKIDSGYKGIDIAADGEDYYILTAGGSVYKNSNKIESGYKGVAIAAGGGNYYVLTDGGSVYKNGNKIDSGYVDYDISSEGNDYYILTEGGSVYKNSSKIESGYVGLKIAD
;
A
#
# COMPACT_ATOMS: atom_id res chain seq x y z
N MET A 1 -18.08 1.55 22.40
CA MET A 1 -17.87 2.91 21.84
C MET A 1 -17.12 2.70 20.54
N GLU A 2 -17.72 2.96 19.38
CA GLU A 2 -17.01 2.85 18.10
C GLU A 2 -16.02 4.01 18.01
N LYS A 3 -14.71 3.69 17.99
CA LYS A 3 -13.67 4.69 17.75
C LYS A 3 -13.57 4.89 16.24
N LYS A 4 -14.38 5.79 15.69
CA LYS A 4 -14.23 6.24 14.30
C LYS A 4 -12.85 6.90 14.17
N ILE A 5 -12.11 6.54 13.13
CA ILE A 5 -10.76 7.06 12.81
C ILE A 5 -10.87 8.47 12.20
N ASP A 6 -11.82 9.29 12.69
CA ASP A 6 -12.29 10.57 12.18
C ASP A 6 -13.27 10.49 10.97
N SER A 7 -14.38 11.23 11.11
CA SER A 7 -15.51 11.37 10.20
C SER A 7 -15.21 12.05 8.85
N GLY A 8 -13.98 12.53 8.63
CA GLY A 8 -13.57 13.23 7.41
C GLY A 8 -12.69 12.43 6.44
N TYR A 9 -12.15 11.26 6.84
CA TYR A 9 -11.18 10.54 6.01
C TYR A 9 -11.83 9.38 5.26
N LYS A 10 -11.92 9.50 3.93
CA LYS A 10 -12.17 8.35 3.07
C LYS A 10 -10.93 7.47 3.06
N GLY A 11 -10.92 6.41 3.87
CA GLY A 11 -9.96 5.31 3.72
C GLY A 11 -10.11 4.72 2.31
N ILE A 12 -8.99 4.46 1.64
CA ILE A 12 -8.97 3.82 0.33
C ILE A 12 -8.43 2.39 0.41
N ASP A 13 -7.61 2.10 1.42
CA ASP A 13 -7.05 0.77 1.60
C ASP A 13 -6.65 0.52 3.08
N ILE A 14 -6.56 -0.75 3.46
CA ILE A 14 -6.22 -1.23 4.80
C ILE A 14 -5.26 -2.41 4.74
N ALA A 15 -4.24 -2.38 5.60
CA ALA A 15 -3.35 -3.52 5.83
C ALA A 15 -3.25 -3.82 7.33
N ALA A 16 -2.89 -5.06 7.67
CA ALA A 16 -2.67 -5.48 9.04
C ALA A 16 -1.35 -6.24 9.17
N ASP A 17 -0.68 -6.08 10.31
CA ASP A 17 0.53 -6.82 10.68
C ASP A 17 0.50 -7.10 12.18
N GLY A 18 0.29 -8.36 12.55
CA GLY A 18 0.09 -8.76 13.95
C GLY A 18 -1.10 -8.05 14.60
N GLU A 19 -0.84 -7.32 15.68
CA GLU A 19 -1.85 -6.53 16.42
C GLU A 19 -2.10 -5.14 15.83
N ASP A 20 -1.31 -4.75 14.83
CA ASP A 20 -1.38 -3.42 14.23
C ASP A 20 -2.21 -3.43 12.94
N TYR A 21 -2.95 -2.35 12.71
CA TYR A 21 -3.57 -2.07 11.41
C TYR A 21 -3.18 -0.69 10.90
N TYR A 22 -3.12 -0.59 9.58
CA TYR A 22 -2.75 0.59 8.84
C TYR A 22 -3.88 0.99 7.88
N ILE A 23 -4.24 2.27 7.87
CA ILE A 23 -5.21 2.83 6.92
C ILE A 23 -4.51 3.85 6.04
N LEU A 24 -4.60 3.66 4.73
CA LEU A 24 -4.27 4.67 3.74
C LEU A 24 -5.55 5.45 3.39
N THR A 25 -5.46 6.76 3.43
CA THR A 25 -6.60 7.65 3.14
C THR A 25 -6.45 8.28 1.76
N ALA A 26 -7.57 8.66 1.13
CA ALA A 26 -7.60 9.39 -0.15
C ALA A 26 -6.81 10.71 -0.11
N GLY A 27 -6.67 11.31 1.07
CA GLY A 27 -5.85 12.51 1.30
C GLY A 27 -4.36 12.21 1.49
N GLY A 28 -3.93 10.96 1.31
CA GLY A 28 -2.51 10.60 1.35
C GLY A 28 -1.91 10.40 2.73
N SER A 29 -2.74 10.29 3.76
CA SER A 29 -2.28 10.06 5.13
C SER A 29 -2.33 8.57 5.47
N VAL A 30 -1.32 8.12 6.23
CA VAL A 30 -1.28 6.77 6.82
C VAL A 30 -1.57 6.86 8.31
N TYR A 31 -2.48 6.02 8.78
CA TYR A 31 -2.82 5.87 10.18
C TYR A 31 -2.42 4.48 10.68
N LYS A 32 -1.82 4.39 11.86
CA LYS A 32 -1.58 3.14 12.59
C LYS A 32 -2.41 3.13 13.86
N ASN A 33 -3.29 2.15 14.04
CA ASN A 33 -4.15 2.02 15.23
C ASN A 33 -4.89 3.33 15.60
N SER A 34 -5.48 3.98 14.59
CA SER A 34 -6.13 5.30 14.66
C SER A 34 -5.22 6.52 14.87
N ASN A 35 -3.90 6.36 14.95
CA ASN A 35 -2.97 7.49 15.07
C ASN A 35 -2.36 7.80 13.70
N LYS A 36 -2.42 9.06 13.26
CA LYS A 36 -1.74 9.48 12.03
C LYS A 36 -0.23 9.38 12.23
N ILE A 37 0.45 8.66 11.36
CA ILE A 37 1.92 8.48 11.42
C ILE A 37 2.66 9.11 10.24
N GLU A 38 1.97 9.33 9.11
CA GLU A 38 2.60 9.88 7.91
C GLU A 38 1.58 10.58 7.00
N SER A 39 2.05 11.43 6.09
CA SER A 39 1.22 12.04 5.04
C SER A 39 2.00 12.44 3.79
N GLY A 40 1.26 12.87 2.76
CA GLY A 40 1.85 13.39 1.52
C GLY A 40 1.94 12.35 0.41
N TYR A 41 1.36 11.16 0.58
CA TYR A 41 1.23 10.18 -0.48
C TYR A 41 0.09 10.55 -1.42
N LYS A 42 0.28 10.42 -2.73
CA LYS A 42 -0.85 10.15 -3.62
C LYS A 42 -0.88 8.64 -3.75
N GLY A 43 -1.42 7.99 -2.71
CA GLY A 43 -1.32 6.55 -2.52
C GLY A 43 -2.48 5.83 -3.21
N VAL A 44 -2.22 4.65 -3.80
CA VAL A 44 -3.26 3.74 -4.30
C VAL A 44 -3.50 2.56 -3.37
N ALA A 45 -2.44 2.02 -2.76
CA ALA A 45 -2.51 0.79 -1.98
C ALA A 45 -1.50 0.77 -0.83
N ILE A 46 -1.79 0.00 0.22
CA ILE A 46 -0.96 -0.19 1.40
C ILE A 46 -0.85 -1.67 1.75
N ALA A 47 0.35 -2.11 2.10
CA ALA A 47 0.61 -3.45 2.64
C ALA A 47 1.37 -3.34 3.96
N ALA A 48 1.26 -4.37 4.81
CA ALA A 48 2.00 -4.44 6.06
C ALA A 48 2.50 -5.87 6.34
N GLY A 49 3.70 -5.97 6.89
CA GLY A 49 4.36 -7.25 7.18
C GLY A 49 5.76 -7.07 7.78
N GLY A 50 6.12 -7.98 8.69
CA GLY A 50 7.46 -8.04 9.28
C GLY A 50 7.84 -6.77 10.06
N GLY A 51 6.86 -6.09 10.66
CA GLY A 51 7.03 -4.83 11.36
C GLY A 51 7.13 -3.60 10.46
N ASN A 52 6.81 -3.73 9.17
CA ASN A 52 6.89 -2.65 8.19
C ASN A 52 5.53 -2.39 7.54
N TYR A 53 5.31 -1.16 7.07
CA TYR A 53 4.26 -0.84 6.11
C TYR A 53 4.87 -0.34 4.81
N TYR A 54 4.19 -0.65 3.71
CA TYR A 54 4.54 -0.28 2.36
C TYR A 54 3.40 0.50 1.72
N VAL A 55 3.70 1.62 1.07
CA VAL A 55 2.72 2.40 0.31
C VAL A 55 3.14 2.43 -1.16
N LEU A 56 2.23 2.01 -2.04
CA LEU A 56 2.33 2.23 -3.48
C LEU A 56 1.58 3.52 -3.83
N THR A 57 2.24 4.42 -4.54
CA THR A 57 1.64 5.68 -5.00
C THR A 57 1.18 5.59 -6.44
N ASP A 58 0.21 6.43 -6.84
CA ASP A 58 -0.24 6.66 -8.23
C ASP A 58 0.91 7.01 -9.21
N GLY A 59 2.03 7.49 -8.69
CA GLY A 59 3.25 7.77 -9.46
C GLY A 59 4.19 6.58 -9.57
N GLY A 60 3.75 5.38 -9.18
CA GLY A 60 4.57 4.17 -9.18
C GLY A 60 5.70 4.11 -8.18
N SER A 61 5.75 5.00 -7.20
CA SER A 61 6.75 4.99 -6.13
C SER A 61 6.34 4.08 -4.98
N VAL A 62 7.33 3.42 -4.38
CA VAL A 62 7.15 2.54 -3.23
C VAL A 62 7.82 3.16 -2.03
N TYR A 63 7.09 3.28 -0.93
CA TYR A 63 7.58 3.77 0.34
C TYR A 63 7.54 2.67 1.38
N LYS A 64 8.59 2.54 2.18
CA LYS A 64 8.67 1.67 3.36
C LYS A 64 8.85 2.54 4.59
N ASN A 65 7.91 2.48 5.54
CA ASN A 65 7.97 3.23 6.79
C ASN A 65 8.32 4.74 6.58
N GLY A 66 7.65 5.43 5.65
CA GLY A 66 7.92 6.83 5.37
C GLY A 66 8.95 7.08 4.27
N ASN A 67 9.84 6.13 4.00
CA ASN A 67 11.00 6.32 3.13
C ASN A 67 10.76 5.75 1.74
N LYS A 68 11.02 6.52 0.69
CA LYS A 68 10.97 6.02 -0.68
C LYS A 68 12.10 5.00 -0.90
N ILE A 69 11.75 3.79 -1.32
CA ILE A 69 12.71 2.69 -1.56
C ILE A 69 12.76 2.26 -3.02
N ASP A 70 11.72 2.54 -3.81
CA ASP A 70 11.67 2.13 -5.21
C ASP A 70 10.71 3.00 -6.04
N SER A 71 10.75 2.83 -7.36
CA SER A 71 9.83 3.46 -8.31
C SER A 71 9.79 2.78 -9.67
N GLY A 72 8.78 3.10 -10.48
CA GLY A 72 8.69 2.65 -11.88
C GLY A 72 7.60 1.60 -12.12
N TYR A 73 6.68 1.44 -11.17
CA TYR A 73 5.53 0.55 -11.27
C TYR A 73 4.33 1.31 -11.78
N VAL A 74 3.65 0.83 -12.82
CA VAL A 74 2.35 1.42 -13.18
C VAL A 74 1.28 0.69 -12.39
N ASP A 75 0.63 1.46 -11.52
CA ASP A 75 -0.28 1.13 -10.43
C ASP A 75 -1.18 -0.10 -10.63
N TYR A 76 -1.16 -1.02 -9.67
CA TYR A 76 -2.28 -1.91 -9.47
C TYR A 76 -2.47 -2.24 -7.99
N ASP A 77 -1.53 -2.94 -7.38
CA ASP A 77 -1.65 -3.35 -5.98
C ASP A 77 -0.28 -3.69 -5.37
N ILE A 78 -0.20 -3.64 -4.04
CA ILE A 78 0.98 -4.02 -3.27
C ILE A 78 0.60 -4.99 -2.16
N SER A 79 1.44 -6.01 -1.96
CA SER A 79 1.34 -6.93 -0.84
C SER A 79 2.70 -7.07 -0.16
N SER A 80 2.75 -7.61 1.04
CA SER A 80 3.99 -7.83 1.77
C SER A 80 3.96 -9.11 2.59
N GLU A 81 5.12 -9.74 2.69
CA GLU A 81 5.34 -10.94 3.50
C GLU A 81 6.70 -10.80 4.19
N GLY A 82 6.68 -10.73 5.53
CA GLY A 82 7.90 -10.49 6.30
C GLY A 82 8.60 -9.20 5.84
N ASN A 83 9.83 -9.32 5.34
CA ASN A 83 10.61 -8.16 4.87
C ASN A 83 10.49 -7.89 3.36
N ASP A 84 9.70 -8.71 2.65
CA ASP A 84 9.52 -8.62 1.22
C ASP A 84 8.24 -7.85 0.87
N TYR A 85 8.30 -7.10 -0.23
CA TYR A 85 7.11 -6.52 -0.85
C TYR A 85 6.94 -7.05 -2.27
N TYR A 86 5.68 -7.16 -2.66
CA TYR A 86 5.25 -7.66 -3.95
C TYR A 86 4.38 -6.62 -4.63
N ILE A 87 4.62 -6.37 -5.91
CA ILE A 87 3.84 -5.41 -6.69
C ILE A 87 3.25 -6.13 -7.88
N LEU A 88 1.94 -6.03 -8.03
CA LEU A 88 1.27 -6.30 -9.28
C LEU A 88 1.19 -4.97 -10.04
N THR A 89 1.60 -4.97 -11.31
CA THR A 89 1.43 -3.81 -12.19
C THR A 89 0.20 -3.94 -13.05
N GLU A 90 -0.31 -2.82 -13.57
CA GLU A 90 -1.44 -2.81 -14.52
C GLU A 90 -1.17 -3.72 -15.74
N GLY A 91 0.09 -3.79 -16.19
CA GLY A 91 0.54 -4.67 -17.26
C GLY A 91 0.64 -6.15 -16.88
N GLY A 92 0.19 -6.54 -15.68
CA GLY A 92 0.18 -7.92 -15.20
C GLY A 92 1.57 -8.50 -14.89
N SER A 93 2.56 -7.64 -14.60
CA SER A 93 3.88 -8.08 -14.13
C SER A 93 3.91 -8.13 -12.60
N VAL A 94 4.57 -9.14 -12.05
CA VAL A 94 4.77 -9.29 -10.61
C VAL A 94 6.23 -9.04 -10.27
N TYR A 95 6.45 -8.15 -9.32
CA TYR A 95 7.78 -7.84 -8.79
C TYR A 95 7.86 -8.27 -7.33
N LYS A 96 9.03 -8.76 -6.91
CA LYS A 96 9.42 -8.96 -5.52
C LYS A 96 10.67 -8.14 -5.27
N ASN A 97 10.64 -7.20 -4.33
CA ASN A 97 11.79 -6.36 -3.97
C ASN A 97 12.57 -5.84 -5.20
N SER A 98 11.90 -5.07 -6.06
CA SER A 98 12.47 -4.52 -7.30
C SER A 98 12.75 -5.51 -8.43
N SER A 99 12.69 -6.81 -8.16
CA SER A 99 12.98 -7.84 -9.16
C SER A 99 11.69 -8.35 -9.76
N LYS A 100 11.54 -8.26 -11.09
CA LYS A 100 10.43 -8.90 -11.80
C LYS A 100 10.59 -10.42 -11.66
N ILE A 101 9.58 -11.08 -11.08
CA ILE A 101 9.58 -12.54 -10.87
C ILE A 101 8.62 -13.26 -11.81
N GLU A 102 7.58 -12.58 -12.29
CA GLU A 102 6.60 -13.19 -13.18
C GLU A 102 5.85 -12.14 -14.04
N SER A 103 5.12 -12.62 -15.04
CA SER A 103 4.20 -11.79 -15.82
C SER A 103 3.09 -12.62 -16.48
N GLY A 104 2.02 -11.95 -16.90
CA GLY A 104 0.87 -12.58 -17.56
C GLY A 104 -0.41 -12.50 -16.72
N TYR A 105 -0.35 -11.85 -15.55
CA TYR A 105 -1.46 -11.66 -14.62
C TYR A 105 -2.24 -10.38 -14.90
N VAL A 106 -2.66 -10.17 -16.14
CA VAL A 106 -3.55 -9.06 -16.48
C VAL A 106 -4.91 -9.28 -15.83
N GLY A 107 -5.15 -8.64 -14.70
CA GLY A 107 -6.42 -8.66 -13.97
C GLY A 107 -7.32 -7.49 -14.39
N LEU A 108 -8.53 -7.81 -14.86
CA LEU A 108 -9.63 -6.84 -15.00
C LEU A 108 -9.87 -6.19 -13.62
N LYS A 109 -10.01 -4.85 -13.58
CA LYS A 109 -10.65 -4.17 -12.44
C LYS A 109 -11.92 -4.97 -12.10
N ILE A 110 -12.03 -5.49 -10.87
CA ILE A 110 -13.35 -5.73 -10.32
C ILE A 110 -13.93 -4.34 -10.14
N ALA A 111 -14.78 -3.92 -11.08
CA ALA A 111 -15.55 -2.71 -10.96
C ALA A 111 -16.51 -2.87 -9.77
N ASP A 112 -16.48 -1.89 -8.87
CA ASP A 112 -17.52 -1.67 -7.85
C ASP A 112 -18.94 -1.66 -8.46
#